data_AF-A0A522R4L4-F1
#
_entry.id   AF-A0A522R4L4-F1
#
_cell.length_a   1.000
_cell.length_b   1.000
_cell.length_c   1.000
_cell.angle_alpha   90.00
_cell.angle_beta   90.00
_cell.angle_gamma   90.00
#
_symmetry.space_group_name_H-M   'P 1'
#
loop_
_entity.id
_entity.type
_entity.pdbx_description
1 polymer ?
#
loop_
_entity_poly.entity_id
_entity_poly.type
_entity_poly.pdbx_seq_one_letter_code
_entity_poly.pdbx_strand_id
1 'polypeptide(L)' 'MTTDPRAADTLDEAARDPDGMYNGARALSWLSAVLTGGNGMSEDEVRATFAGAKAKRADECNANC' A
#
# COMPACT_ATOMS: atom_id res chain seq x y z
N MET A 1 14.23 9.93 -6.36
CA MET A 1 14.58 8.53 -6.04
C MET A 1 13.30 7.86 -5.61
N THR A 2 12.81 6.88 -6.35
CA THR A 2 11.71 6.03 -5.87
C THR A 2 12.33 5.03 -4.90
N THR A 3 12.46 5.43 -3.64
CA THR A 3 12.96 4.57 -2.57
C THR A 3 11.90 3.50 -2.31
N ASP A 4 12.25 2.23 -2.56
CA ASP A 4 11.38 1.09 -2.24
C ASP A 4 11.03 1.15 -0.75
N PRO A 5 9.74 1.28 -0.38
CA PRO A 5 9.35 1.41 1.01
C PRO A 5 9.71 0.17 1.83
N ARG A 6 9.90 -1.00 1.20
CA ARG A 6 10.29 -2.25 1.87
C ARG A 6 11.73 -2.26 2.37
N ALA A 7 12.55 -1.30 1.95
CA ALA A 7 13.93 -1.13 2.41
C ALA A 7 14.07 -0.21 3.63
N ALA A 8 12.96 0.37 4.13
CA ALA A 8 12.98 1.23 5.30
C ALA A 8 13.12 0.42 6.61
N ASP A 9 13.78 0.99 7.62
CA ASP A 9 13.97 0.36 8.92
C ASP A 9 12.72 0.52 9.81
N THR A 10 11.98 1.63 9.61
CA THR A 10 10.79 1.94 10.39
C THR A 10 9.54 2.14 9.53
N LEU A 11 8.37 1.90 10.13
CA LEU A 11 7.08 2.16 9.49
C LEU A 11 6.92 3.64 9.09
N ASP A 12 7.43 4.57 9.91
CA ASP A 12 7.30 6.00 9.64
C ASP A 12 8.10 6.42 8.40
N GLU A 13 9.32 5.90 8.24
CA GLU A 13 10.14 6.11 7.04
C GLU A 13 9.52 5.47 5.80
N ALA A 14 9.02 4.23 5.94
CA ALA A 14 8.34 3.55 4.85
C ALA A 14 7.12 4.35 4.37
N ALA A 15 6.32 4.85 5.31
CA ALA A 15 5.05 5.49 5.01
C ALA A 15 5.17 6.91 4.46
N ARG A 16 6.33 7.57 4.55
CA ARG A 16 6.48 8.93 4.01
C ARG A 16 6.83 8.93 2.53
N ASP A 17 6.17 9.83 1.80
CA ASP A 17 6.57 10.26 0.47
C ASP A 17 7.74 11.25 0.56
N PRO A 18 8.44 11.53 -0.57
CA PRO A 18 9.57 12.47 -0.58
C PRO A 18 9.21 13.91 -0.16
N ASP A 19 7.95 14.28 -0.25
CA ASP A 19 7.39 15.56 0.20
C ASP A 19 6.99 15.56 1.69
N GLY A 20 7.17 14.43 2.38
CA GLY A 20 6.85 14.25 3.79
C GLY A 20 5.39 13.90 4.07
N MET A 21 4.54 13.75 3.05
CA MET A 21 3.15 13.30 3.22
C MET A 21 3.09 11.82 3.57
N TYR A 22 2.05 11.44 4.31
CA TYR A 22 1.79 10.03 4.63
C TYR A 22 1.14 9.31 3.44
N ASN A 23 1.70 8.15 3.11
CA ASN A 23 1.30 7.29 2.01
C ASN A 23 0.96 5.88 2.52
N GLY A 24 -0.34 5.59 2.57
CA GLY A 24 -0.83 4.30 3.06
C GLY A 24 -0.41 3.10 2.20
N ALA A 25 -0.21 3.28 0.88
CA ALA A 25 0.22 2.18 0.01
C ALA A 25 1.66 1.76 0.33
N ARG A 26 2.53 2.74 0.58
CA ARG A 26 3.92 2.51 0.99
C ARG A 26 4.01 1.81 2.34
N ALA A 27 3.24 2.30 3.31
CA ALA A 27 3.15 1.70 4.65
C ALA A 27 2.74 0.22 4.60
N LEU A 28 1.71 -0.10 3.80
CA LEU A 28 1.20 -1.46 3.64
C LEU A 28 2.17 -2.37 2.88
N SER A 29 2.88 -1.85 1.87
CA SER A 29 3.91 -2.62 1.16
C SER A 29 5.04 -3.03 2.11
N TRP A 30 5.57 -2.08 2.90
CA TRP A 30 6.58 -2.39 3.93
C TRP A 30 6.07 -3.39 4.97
N LEU A 31 4.87 -3.17 5.51
CA LEU A 31 4.28 -4.06 6.50
C LEU A 31 4.13 -5.48 5.95
N SER A 32 3.71 -5.62 4.70
CA SER A 32 3.58 -6.93 4.06
C SER A 32 4.94 -7.65 3.97
N ALA A 33 6.01 -6.92 3.65
CA ALA A 33 7.35 -7.48 3.55
C ALA A 33 7.91 -7.90 4.93
N VAL A 34 7.67 -7.10 5.98
CA VAL A 34 8.04 -7.44 7.36
C VAL A 34 7.34 -8.73 7.81
N LEU A 35 6.05 -8.86 7.52
CA LEU A 35 5.25 -10.01 7.95
C LEU A 35 5.55 -11.30 7.17
N THR A 36 6.02 -11.21 5.92
CA THR A 36 6.29 -12.38 5.07
C THR A 36 7.78 -12.70 4.91
N GLY A 37 8.66 -12.01 5.64
CA GLY A 37 10.11 -12.23 5.57
C GLY A 37 10.72 -11.81 4.23
N GLY A 38 10.28 -10.68 3.67
CA GLY A 38 10.80 -10.09 2.44
C GLY A 38 10.05 -10.47 1.16
N ASN A 39 9.10 -11.41 1.23
CA ASN A 39 8.25 -11.81 0.09
C ASN A 39 6.92 -11.03 0.05
N GLY A 40 6.94 -9.77 0.49
CA GLY A 40 5.75 -8.92 0.58
C GLY A 40 5.33 -8.33 -0.76
N MET A 41 4.10 -7.83 -0.80
CA MET A 41 3.56 -7.15 -1.97
C MET A 41 4.33 -5.85 -2.24
N SER A 42 4.60 -5.58 -3.51
CA SER A 42 5.08 -4.28 -3.97
C SER A 42 4.04 -3.19 -3.74
N GLU A 43 4.47 -1.94 -3.74
CA GLU A 43 3.59 -0.77 -3.60
C GLU A 43 2.49 -0.77 -4.69
N ASP A 44 2.85 -1.12 -5.92
CA ASP A 44 1.91 -1.17 -7.06
C ASP A 44 0.85 -2.25 -6.88
N GLU A 45 1.23 -3.43 -6.38
CA GLU A 45 0.27 -4.50 -6.08
C GLU A 45 -0.71 -4.10 -4.97
N VAL A 46 -0.23 -3.37 -3.96
CA VAL A 46 -1.09 -2.79 -2.91
C VAL A 46 -2.06 -1.77 -3.51
N ARG A 47 -1.58 -0.87 -4.38
CA ARG A 47 -2.43 0.13 -5.07
C ARG A 47 -3.49 -0.54 -5.94
N ALA A 48 -3.12 -1.57 -6.70
CA ALA A 48 -4.04 -2.35 -7.53
C ALA A 48 -5.11 -3.06 -6.69
N THR A 49 -4.71 -3.69 -5.58
CA THR A 49 -5.64 -4.36 -4.65
C THR A 49 -6.63 -3.36 -4.04
N PHE A 50 -6.15 -2.19 -3.64
CA PHE A 50 -7.01 -1.13 -3.11
C PHE A 50 -7.99 -0.61 -4.16
N ALA A 51 -7.53 -0.37 -5.39
CA ALA A 51 -8.39 0.05 -6.49
C ALA A 51 -9.49 -0.99 -6.78
N GLY A 52 -9.14 -2.27 -6.82
CA GLY A 52 -10.09 -3.37 -6.99
C GLY A 52 -11.12 -3.46 -5.86
N ALA A 53 -10.68 -3.35 -4.60
CA ALA A 53 -11.58 -3.35 -3.45
C ALA A 53 -12.55 -2.15 -3.45
N LYS A 54 -12.06 -0.97 -3.85
CA LYS A 54 -12.87 0.24 -3.98
C LYS A 54 -13.90 0.12 -5.10
N ALA A 55 -13.50 -0.40 -6.27
CA ALA A 55 -14.40 -0.66 -7.38
C ALA A 55 -15.51 -1.65 -6.99
N LYS A 56 -15.14 -2.77 -6.36
CA LYS A 56 -16.11 -3.76 -5.86
C LYS A 56 -17.11 -3.16 -4.88
N ARG A 57 -16.66 -2.33 -3.93
CA ARG A 57 -17.55 -1.62 -3.00
C ARG A 57 -18.49 -0.65 -3.71
N ALA A 58 -18.02 0.03 -4.75
CA ALA A 58 -18.85 0.93 -5.55
C ALA A 58 -19.91 0.13 -6.33
N ASP A 59 -19.53 -1.00 -6.94
CA ASP A 59 -20.45 -1.88 -7.66
C ASP A 59 -21.50 -2.50 -6.72
N GLU A 60 -21.09 -2.97 -5.54
CA GLU A 60 -22.00 -3.49 -4.50
C GLU A 60 -22.97 -2.42 -4.00
N CYS A 61 -22.53 -1.17 -3.85
CA CYS A 61 -23.40 -0.06 -3.51
C CYS A 61 -24.41 0.23 -4.63
N ASN A 62 -23.99 0.16 -5.89
CA ASN A 62 -24.85 0.45 -7.05
C ASN A 62 -25.84 -0.69 -7.35
N ALA A 63 -25.47 -1.93 -7.04
CA ALA A 63 -26.30 -3.12 -7.24
C ALA A 63 -27.38 -3.31 -6.15
N ASN A 64 -27.24 -2.65 -4.99
CA ASN A 64 -28.20 -2.64 -3.90
C ASN A 64 -29.04 -1.35 -3.82
N CYS A 65 -29.06 -0.55 -4.90
CA CYS A 65 -29.93 0.61 -5.08
C CYS A 65 -31.20 0.23 -5.86
#